data_AF-C0CR15-F1
#
_entry.id   AF-C0CR15-F1
#
_cell.length_a   1.000
_cell.length_b   1.000
_cell.length_c   1.000
_cell.angle_alpha   90.00
_cell.angle_beta   90.00
_cell.angle_gamma   90.00
#
_symmetry.space_group_name_H-M   'P 1'
#
loop_
_entity.id
_entity.type
_entity.pdbx_description
1 polymer ?
#
loop_
_entity_poly.entity_id
_entity_poly.type
_entity_poly.pdbx_seq_one_letter_code
_entity_poly.pdbx_strand_id
1 'polypeptide(L)'
;MDAVRADVEKLVEKELKSANQKFPMFRSDHEGAAVIFEEIEECKQEMENLEIQFEALWSRVKSDNKMSVIISGRLKLMAINLACEVIQVAAMSQKFIDSQKER
;
A
#
# COMPACT_ATOMS: atom_id res chain seq x y z
N MET A 1 -11.28 -16.51 -7.76
CA MET A 1 -11.31 -16.46 -6.29
C MET A 1 -9.89 -16.20 -5.87
N ASP A 2 -9.57 -14.97 -5.46
CA ASP A 2 -8.20 -14.65 -5.05
C ASP A 2 -8.02 -15.24 -3.65
N ALA A 3 -7.01 -16.09 -3.49
CA ALA A 3 -6.79 -16.86 -2.26
C ALA A 3 -6.68 -15.96 -1.01
N VAL A 4 -6.35 -14.68 -1.19
CA VAL A 4 -6.06 -13.72 -0.12
C VAL A 4 -7.12 -12.63 0.03
N ARG A 5 -8.14 -12.53 -0.84
CA ARG A 5 -9.07 -11.38 -0.83
C ARG A 5 -9.77 -11.17 0.51
N ALA A 6 -10.29 -12.25 1.10
CA ALA A 6 -10.95 -12.18 2.40
C ALA A 6 -10.00 -11.75 3.53
N ASP A 7 -8.70 -12.03 3.40
CA ASP A 7 -7.70 -11.59 4.38
C ASP A 7 -7.30 -10.13 4.14
N VAL A 8 -7.24 -9.70 2.89
CA VAL A 8 -7.07 -8.28 2.52
C VAL A 8 -8.22 -7.43 3.09
N GLU A 9 -9.47 -7.88 2.97
CA GLU A 9 -10.63 -7.16 3.55
C GLU A 9 -10.48 -6.99 5.08
N LYS A 10 -10.02 -8.01 5.80
CA LYS A 10 -9.71 -7.90 7.25
C LYS A 10 -8.55 -6.94 7.54
N LEU A 11 -7.53 -6.90 6.67
CA LEU A 11 -6.41 -5.97 6.81
C LEU A 11 -6.86 -4.52 6.58
N VAL A 12 -7.75 -4.28 5.61
CA VAL A 12 -8.37 -2.96 5.40
C VAL A 12 -9.12 -2.50 6.64
N GLU A 13 -9.93 -3.38 7.25
CA GLU A 13 -10.61 -3.04 8.51
C GLU A 13 -9.62 -2.73 9.66
N LYS A 14 -8.51 -3.46 9.73
CA LYS A 14 -7.48 -3.24 10.74
C LYS A 14 -6.81 -1.87 10.55
N GLU A 15 -6.48 -1.52 9.31
CA GLU A 15 -5.86 -0.24 8.97
C GLU A 15 -6.82 0.92 9.26
N LEU A 16 -8.08 0.80 8.83
CA LEU A 16 -9.14 1.77 9.12
C LEU A 16 -9.29 2.02 10.64
N LYS A 17 -9.32 0.95 11.44
CA LYS A 17 -9.38 1.06 12.91
C LYS A 17 -8.14 1.77 13.46
N SER A 18 -6.95 1.48 12.94
CA SER A 18 -5.72 2.15 13.36
C SER A 18 -5.74 3.65 13.04
N ALA A 19 -6.15 4.01 11.82
CA ALA A 19 -6.27 5.40 11.39
C ALA A 19 -7.29 6.18 12.22
N ASN A 20 -8.44 5.57 12.55
CA ASN A 20 -9.49 6.19 13.37
C ASN A 20 -9.11 6.33 14.86
N GLN A 21 -8.19 5.50 15.36
CA GLN A 21 -7.63 5.69 16.71
C GLN A 21 -6.68 6.88 16.79
N LYS A 22 -5.93 7.14 15.70
CA LYS A 22 -4.94 8.22 15.64
C LYS A 22 -5.55 9.56 15.24
N PHE A 23 -6.50 9.55 14.32
CA PHE A 23 -7.07 10.75 13.71
C PHE A 23 -8.60 10.68 13.67
N PRO A 24 -9.32 11.78 13.95
CA PRO A 24 -10.77 11.83 13.83
C PRO A 24 -11.24 11.58 12.38
N MET A 25 -12.56 11.45 12.20
CA MET A 25 -13.18 11.41 10.88
C MET A 25 -12.90 12.69 10.10
N PHE A 26 -12.90 12.60 8.76
CA PHE A 26 -12.56 13.74 7.91
C PHE A 26 -13.61 14.84 8.06
N ARG A 27 -13.15 16.08 8.24
CA ARG A 27 -14.00 17.24 8.47
C ARG A 27 -14.54 17.83 7.16
N SER A 28 -13.92 17.49 6.03
CA SER A 28 -14.33 17.97 4.72
C SER A 28 -13.96 16.97 3.61
N ASP A 29 -14.59 17.14 2.44
CA ASP A 29 -14.28 16.32 1.27
C ASP A 29 -12.88 16.59 0.74
N HIS A 30 -12.41 17.83 0.86
CA HIS A 30 -11.05 18.22 0.46
C HIS A 30 -10.01 17.53 1.34
N GLU A 31 -10.22 17.47 2.66
CA GLU A 31 -9.33 16.75 3.58
C GLU A 31 -9.28 15.27 3.24
N GLY A 32 -10.45 14.62 3.09
CA GLY A 32 -10.48 13.20 2.79
C GLY A 32 -9.88 12.85 1.42
N ALA A 33 -10.12 13.68 0.39
CA ALA A 33 -9.52 13.51 -0.93
C ALA A 33 -8.00 13.72 -0.89
N ALA A 34 -7.51 14.68 -0.12
CA ALA A 34 -6.07 14.92 0.04
C ALA A 34 -5.36 13.73 0.71
N VAL A 35 -5.95 13.17 1.77
CA VAL A 35 -5.39 11.99 2.45
C VAL A 35 -5.39 10.76 1.54
N ILE A 36 -6.49 10.48 0.81
CA ILE A 36 -6.49 9.38 -0.16
C ILE A 36 -5.42 9.59 -1.24
N PHE A 37 -5.24 10.84 -1.69
CA PHE A 37 -4.22 11.15 -2.69
C PHE A 37 -2.80 10.93 -2.16
N GLU A 38 -2.53 11.26 -0.91
CA GLU A 38 -1.25 11.00 -0.24
C GLU A 38 -0.91 9.50 -0.26
N GLU A 39 -1.83 8.63 0.16
CA GLU A 39 -1.64 7.17 0.13
C GLU A 39 -1.42 6.64 -1.31
N ILE A 40 -2.05 7.25 -2.32
CA ILE A 40 -1.82 6.90 -3.73
C ILE A 40 -0.41 7.32 -4.19
N GLU A 41 0.08 8.48 -3.76
CA GLU A 41 1.45 8.92 -4.08
C GLU A 41 2.48 8.00 -3.42
N GLU A 42 2.24 7.56 -2.18
CA GLU A 42 3.07 6.55 -1.50
C GLU A 42 3.07 5.21 -2.26
N CYS A 43 1.91 4.74 -2.72
CA CYS A 43 1.82 3.56 -3.60
C CYS A 43 2.67 3.71 -4.88
N LYS A 44 2.60 4.88 -5.54
CA LYS A 44 3.38 5.13 -6.75
C LYS A 44 4.87 5.11 -6.47
N GLN A 45 5.30 5.73 -5.37
CA GLN A 45 6.71 5.75 -4.99
C GLN A 45 7.23 4.34 -4.69
N GLU A 46 6.47 3.53 -3.96
CA GLU A 46 6.83 2.13 -3.67
C GLU A 46 6.85 1.27 -4.94
N MET A 47 5.92 1.48 -5.87
CA MET A 47 5.91 0.78 -7.16
C MET A 47 7.14 1.14 -8.01
N GLU A 48 7.48 2.43 -8.13
CA GLU A 48 8.67 2.88 -8.84
C GLU A 48 9.94 2.24 -8.25
N ASN A 49 10.06 2.24 -6.92
CA ASN A 49 11.18 1.60 -6.23
C ASN A 49 11.23 0.09 -6.53
N LEU A 50 10.08 -0.59 -6.52
CA LEU A 50 9.97 -2.02 -6.80
C LEU A 50 10.41 -2.35 -8.22
N GLU A 51 9.99 -1.55 -9.21
CA GLU A 51 10.39 -1.68 -10.61
C GLU A 51 11.91 -1.52 -10.79
N ILE A 52 12.49 -0.46 -10.21
CA ILE A 52 13.95 -0.23 -10.23
C ILE A 52 14.70 -1.43 -9.62
N GLN A 53 14.20 -1.95 -8.50
CA GLN A 53 14.85 -3.08 -7.83
C GLN A 53 14.71 -4.38 -8.64
N PHE A 54 13.63 -4.54 -9.40
CA PHE A 54 13.42 -5.67 -10.30
C PHE A 54 14.35 -5.63 -11.51
N GLU A 55 14.56 -4.45 -12.10
CA GLU A 55 15.56 -4.30 -13.16
C GLU A 55 16.96 -4.69 -12.69
N ALA A 56 17.32 -4.28 -11.46
CA ALA A 56 18.57 -4.70 -10.82
C ALA A 56 18.62 -6.22 -10.62
N LEU A 57 17.54 -6.86 -10.16
CA LEU A 57 17.45 -8.32 -10.06
C LEU A 57 17.72 -8.97 -11.42
N TRP A 58 17.03 -8.50 -12.45
CA TRP A 58 17.07 -9.07 -13.78
C TRP A 58 18.47 -9.03 -14.39
N SER A 59 19.19 -7.92 -14.17
CA SER A 59 20.60 -7.81 -14.55
C SER A 59 21.51 -8.82 -13.83
N ARG A 60 21.27 -9.07 -12.53
CA ARG A 60 22.04 -10.08 -11.77
C ARG A 60 21.73 -11.51 -12.19
N VAL A 61 20.46 -11.81 -12.48
CA VAL A 61 20.05 -13.12 -13.01
C VAL A 61 20.73 -13.40 -14.35
N LYS A 62 20.74 -12.43 -15.28
CA LYS A 62 21.38 -12.58 -16.59
C LYS A 62 22.90 -12.73 -16.53
N SER A 63 23.54 -12.43 -15.40
CA SER A 63 24.99 -12.56 -15.19
C SER A 63 25.35 -13.74 -14.28
N ASP A 64 24.43 -14.67 -14.04
CA ASP A 64 24.58 -15.81 -13.12
C ASP A 64 25.12 -15.40 -11.74
N ASN A 65 24.75 -14.20 -11.29
CA ASN A 65 25.29 -13.59 -10.09
C ASN A 65 24.46 -14.00 -8.86
N LYS A 66 25.14 -14.53 -7.83
CA LYS A 66 24.53 -14.97 -6.57
C LYS A 66 23.83 -13.85 -5.78
N MET A 67 24.13 -12.57 -6.08
CA MET A 67 23.42 -11.41 -5.50
C MET A 67 21.93 -11.37 -5.86
N SER A 68 21.49 -12.10 -6.89
CA SER A 68 20.08 -12.25 -7.25
C SER A 68 19.21 -12.70 -6.08
N VAL A 69 19.72 -13.57 -5.19
CA VAL A 69 18.99 -14.04 -4.00
C VAL A 69 18.74 -12.89 -3.02
N ILE A 70 19.77 -12.08 -2.75
CA ILE A 70 19.67 -10.93 -1.83
C ILE A 70 18.68 -9.90 -2.39
N ILE A 71 18.78 -9.61 -3.69
CA ILE A 71 17.87 -8.66 -4.33
C ILE A 71 16.43 -9.17 -4.33
N SER A 72 16.21 -10.47 -4.56
CA SER A 72 14.87 -11.08 -4.48
C SER A 72 14.25 -10.93 -3.09
N GLY A 73 15.07 -11.05 -2.03
CA GLY A 73 14.63 -10.78 -0.66
C GLY A 73 14.17 -9.33 -0.45
N ARG A 74 14.87 -8.35 -1.04
CA ARG A 74 14.46 -6.93 -1.01
C ARG A 74 13.16 -6.71 -1.76
N LEU A 75 13.03 -7.26 -2.97
CA LEU A 75 11.80 -7.18 -3.76
C LEU A 75 10.59 -7.73 -3.01
N LYS A 76 10.74 -8.84 -2.29
CA LYS A 76 9.67 -9.38 -1.45
C LYS A 76 9.22 -8.36 -0.39
N LEU A 77 10.16 -7.71 0.30
CA LEU A 77 9.81 -6.72 1.33
C LEU A 77 9.13 -5.50 0.71
N MET A 78 9.63 -5.00 -0.41
CA MET A 78 9.04 -3.86 -1.12
C MET A 78 7.63 -4.18 -1.64
N ALA A 79 7.40 -5.40 -2.14
CA ALA A 79 6.07 -5.83 -2.56
C ALA A 79 5.09 -5.92 -1.39
N ILE A 80 5.56 -6.29 -0.19
CA ILE A 80 4.76 -6.27 1.03
C ILE A 80 4.41 -4.83 1.42
N ASN A 81 5.38 -3.91 1.37
CA ASN A 81 5.14 -2.48 1.66
C ASN A 81 4.11 -1.90 0.69
N LEU A 82 4.30 -2.09 -0.62
CA LEU A 82 3.32 -1.66 -1.62
C LEU A 82 1.93 -2.23 -1.37
N ALA A 83 1.82 -3.50 -0.94
CA ALA A 83 0.54 -4.08 -0.57
C ALA A 83 -0.10 -3.38 0.65
N CYS A 84 0.71 -2.96 1.63
CA CYS A 84 0.23 -2.15 2.76
C CYS A 84 -0.28 -0.79 2.31
N GLU A 85 0.47 -0.07 1.46
CA GLU A 85 0.04 1.26 0.97
C GLU A 85 -1.29 1.16 0.20
N VAL A 86 -1.45 0.14 -0.65
CA VAL A 86 -2.72 -0.07 -1.38
C VAL A 86 -3.87 -0.44 -0.43
N ILE A 87 -3.59 -1.14 0.67
CA ILE A 87 -4.57 -1.40 1.74
C ILE A 87 -4.94 -0.10 2.47
N GLN A 88 -3.98 0.80 2.70
CA GLN A 88 -4.24 2.12 3.28
C GLN A 88 -5.12 2.97 2.36
N VAL A 89 -4.90 2.96 1.04
CA VAL A 89 -5.81 3.60 0.05
C VAL A 89 -7.24 3.09 0.22
N ALA A 90 -7.44 1.77 0.33
CA ALA A 90 -8.75 1.18 0.55
C ALA A 90 -9.36 1.60 1.90
N ALA A 91 -8.55 1.63 2.96
CA ALA A 91 -8.98 2.05 4.29
C ALA A 91 -9.36 3.54 4.32
N MET A 92 -8.58 4.42 3.70
CA MET A 92 -8.88 5.87 3.66
C MET A 92 -10.08 6.16 2.78
N SER A 93 -10.29 5.38 1.72
CA SER A 93 -11.52 5.43 0.92
C SER A 93 -12.76 5.04 1.75
N GLN A 94 -12.65 4.00 2.58
CA GLN A 94 -13.74 3.61 3.49
C GLN A 94 -13.97 4.67 4.58
N LYS A 95 -12.90 5.23 5.16
CA LYS A 95 -12.98 6.34 6.11
C LYS A 95 -13.67 7.56 5.51
N PHE A 96 -13.41 7.86 4.24
CA PHE A 96 -14.11 8.91 3.51
C PHE A 96 -15.61 8.64 3.46
N ILE A 97 -16.01 7.44 2.99
CA ILE A 97 -17.42 7.03 2.90
C ILE A 97 -18.11 7.16 4.26
N ASP A 98 -17.47 6.71 5.33
CA ASP A 98 -18.06 6.77 6.67
C ASP A 98 -18.15 8.21 7.19
N SER A 99 -17.16 9.06 6.88
CA SER A 99 -17.19 10.49 7.21
C SER A 99 -18.37 11.20 6.53
N GLN A 100 -18.79 10.75 5.35
CA GLN A 100 -19.97 11.30 4.67
C GLN A 100 -21.28 10.96 5.39
N LYS A 101 -21.37 9.79 6.02
CA LYS A 101 -22.59 9.32 6.70
C LYS A 101 -22.80 10.01 8.05
N GLU A 102 -21.74 10.53 8.65
CA GLU A 102 -21.78 11.21 9.96
C GLU A 102 -22.10 12.72 9.86
N ARG A 103 -22.18 13.28 8.64
CA ARG A 103 -22.55 14.68 8.38
C ARG A 103 -24.04 14.83 8.09
#